data_AF-A0A947CRD1-F1
#
_entry.id   AF-A0A947CRD1-F1
#
_cell.length_a   1.000
_cell.length_b   1.000
_cell.length_c   1.000
_cell.angle_alpha   90.00
_cell.angle_beta   90.00
_cell.angle_gamma   90.00
#
_symmetry.space_group_name_H-M   'P 1'
#
loop_
_entity.id
_entity.type
_entity.pdbx_description
1 polymer ?
#
loop_
_entity_poly.entity_id
_entity_poly.type
_entity_poly.pdbx_seq_one_letter_code
_entity_poly.pdbx_strand_id
1 'polypeptide(L)'
;PRHAWTDAEDSGSSAALSPFQRIKTASMTEKIHMAKHGSKSERAAVIRDPNKTLHQYVIRNPHVQLDEVGQMARMTAVSPDVLKFISDKREWYQRPEIAAALVRNPRTPVPLAVKVLRHVSKNELRQIAKGNGVRSAIASAARKLLLR
;
A
#
# COMPACT_ATOMS: atom_id res chain seq x y z
N PRO A 1 -60.50 -6.71 26.07
CA PRO A 1 -59.58 -6.11 25.07
C PRO A 1 -58.14 -6.61 25.28
N ARG A 2 -57.81 -7.75 24.65
CA ARG A 2 -56.46 -8.33 24.66
C ARG A 2 -55.68 -7.67 23.52
N HIS A 3 -54.70 -6.83 23.84
CA HIS A 3 -53.75 -6.34 22.84
C HIS A 3 -52.78 -7.47 22.52
N ALA A 4 -52.94 -8.04 21.33
CA ALA A 4 -52.01 -8.98 20.72
C ALA A 4 -50.67 -8.27 20.49
N TRP A 5 -49.62 -8.76 21.15
CA TRP A 5 -48.24 -8.49 20.78
C TRP A 5 -47.79 -9.60 19.85
N THR A 6 -48.02 -9.38 18.56
CA THR A 6 -47.37 -10.04 17.44
C THR A 6 -47.25 -8.95 16.39
N ASP A 7 -46.06 -8.43 16.18
CA ASP A 7 -45.21 -8.98 15.13
C ASP A 7 -43.77 -8.49 15.31
N ALA A 8 -42.87 -9.47 15.31
CA ALA A 8 -41.47 -9.27 15.06
C ALA A 8 -41.31 -8.89 13.59
N GLU A 9 -40.79 -7.69 13.34
CA GLU A 9 -40.05 -7.41 12.11
C GLU A 9 -38.64 -7.02 12.51
N ASP A 10 -37.86 -8.05 12.84
CA ASP A 10 -36.42 -8.07 12.66
C ASP A 10 -36.15 -7.87 11.15
N SER A 11 -36.20 -6.60 10.72
CA SER A 11 -35.91 -6.23 9.33
C SER A 11 -34.42 -6.42 9.11
N GLY A 12 -34.10 -7.60 8.57
CA GLY A 12 -32.75 -8.10 8.36
C GLY A 12 -31.79 -7.05 7.83
N SER A 13 -30.72 -6.83 8.59
CA SER A 13 -29.49 -6.23 8.10
C SER A 13 -28.99 -7.06 6.91
N SER A 14 -29.36 -6.63 5.69
CA SER A 14 -28.68 -7.03 4.46
C SER A 14 -27.19 -6.83 4.68
N ALA A 15 -26.46 -7.93 4.90
CA ALA A 15 -25.03 -7.87 5.17
C ALA A 15 -24.33 -7.39 3.89
N ALA A 16 -24.15 -6.07 3.78
CA ALA A 16 -23.47 -5.45 2.66
C ALA A 16 -22.10 -6.15 2.50
N LEU A 17 -21.88 -6.73 1.32
CA LEU A 17 -20.65 -7.46 1.01
C LEU A 17 -19.43 -6.60 1.37
N SER A 18 -18.44 -7.20 2.02
CA SER A 18 -17.20 -6.49 2.32
C SER A 18 -16.54 -6.00 1.01
N PRO A 19 -15.78 -4.89 1.02
CA PRO A 19 -15.08 -4.41 -0.18
C PRO A 19 -14.21 -5.48 -0.87
N PHE A 20 -13.62 -6.38 -0.08
CA PHE A 20 -12.82 -7.52 -0.57
C PHE A 20 -13.65 -8.62 -1.24
N GLN A 21 -14.92 -8.78 -0.88
CA GLN A 21 -15.85 -9.67 -1.58
C GLN A 21 -16.42 -8.98 -2.82
N ARG A 22 -16.85 -7.71 -2.70
CA ARG A 22 -17.41 -6.93 -3.81
C ARG A 22 -16.47 -6.85 -5.01
N ILE A 23 -15.17 -6.66 -4.78
CA ILE A 23 -14.21 -6.52 -5.88
C ILE A 23 -14.07 -7.79 -6.74
N LYS A 24 -14.40 -8.98 -6.21
CA LYS A 24 -14.28 -10.23 -6.95
C LYS A 24 -15.30 -10.33 -8.09
N THR A 25 -16.47 -9.72 -7.92
CA THR A 25 -17.55 -9.73 -8.90
C THR A 25 -17.74 -8.38 -9.59
N ALA A 26 -17.06 -7.32 -9.14
CA ALA A 26 -17.13 -5.99 -9.72
C ALA A 26 -16.57 -5.96 -11.16
N SER A 27 -17.24 -5.21 -12.02
CA SER A 27 -16.76 -4.83 -13.35
C SER A 27 -15.52 -3.94 -13.28
N MET A 28 -14.80 -3.81 -14.39
CA MET A 28 -13.62 -2.92 -14.47
C MET A 28 -13.96 -1.48 -14.08
N THR A 29 -15.09 -0.97 -14.57
CA THR A 29 -15.53 0.40 -14.30
C THR A 29 -15.80 0.63 -12.81
N GLU A 30 -16.46 -0.33 -12.14
CA GLU A 30 -16.71 -0.26 -10.70
C GLU A 30 -15.41 -0.31 -9.91
N LYS A 31 -14.45 -1.17 -10.29
CA LYS A 31 -13.13 -1.21 -9.65
C LYS A 31 -12.39 0.11 -9.78
N ILE A 32 -12.45 0.77 -10.93
CA ILE A 32 -11.87 2.10 -11.14
C ILE A 32 -12.59 3.13 -10.27
N HIS A 33 -13.92 3.08 -10.17
CA HIS A 33 -14.69 3.96 -9.32
C HIS A 33 -14.30 3.80 -7.83
N MET A 34 -14.23 2.55 -7.35
CA MET A 34 -13.75 2.22 -6.00
C MET A 34 -12.33 2.73 -5.76
N ALA A 35 -11.44 2.66 -6.75
CA ALA A 35 -10.08 3.17 -6.62
C ALA A 35 -10.02 4.69 -6.49
N LYS A 36 -10.83 5.41 -7.28
CA LYS A 36 -10.79 6.88 -7.40
C LYS A 36 -11.63 7.61 -6.34
N HIS A 37 -12.74 7.01 -5.91
CA HIS A 37 -13.75 7.65 -5.05
C HIS A 37 -14.11 6.83 -3.82
N GLY A 38 -13.61 5.60 -3.73
CA GLY A 38 -13.92 4.71 -2.62
C GLY A 38 -13.21 5.08 -1.32
N SER A 39 -13.74 4.49 -0.26
CA SER A 39 -13.19 4.50 1.09
C SER A 39 -11.80 3.84 1.14
N LYS A 40 -11.12 4.02 2.27
CA LYS A 40 -9.82 3.39 2.54
C LYS A 40 -9.84 1.86 2.40
N SER A 41 -10.91 1.20 2.84
CA SER A 41 -11.06 -0.26 2.72
C SER A 41 -11.30 -0.69 1.28
N GLU A 42 -12.01 0.10 0.48
CA GLU A 42 -12.19 -0.15 -0.96
C GLU A 42 -10.87 0.02 -1.72
N ARG A 43 -10.10 1.07 -1.45
CA ARG A 43 -8.76 1.22 -2.01
C ARG A 43 -7.83 0.07 -1.62
N ALA A 44 -7.90 -0.37 -0.37
CA ALA A 44 -7.15 -1.53 0.12
C ALA A 44 -7.56 -2.83 -0.59
N ALA A 45 -8.82 -3.00 -0.96
CA ALA A 45 -9.26 -4.11 -1.80
C ALA A 45 -8.71 -3.97 -3.23
N VAL A 46 -8.81 -2.78 -3.85
CA VAL A 46 -8.38 -2.56 -5.24
C VAL A 46 -6.88 -2.70 -5.44
N ILE A 47 -6.05 -2.26 -4.51
CA ILE A 47 -4.58 -2.41 -4.63
C ILE A 47 -4.10 -3.87 -4.54
N ARG A 48 -4.97 -4.79 -4.10
CA ARG A 48 -4.71 -6.23 -4.06
C ARG A 48 -5.27 -6.97 -5.26
N ASP A 49 -5.98 -6.29 -6.15
CA ASP A 49 -6.56 -6.90 -7.34
C ASP A 49 -5.44 -7.52 -8.21
N PRO A 50 -5.67 -8.70 -8.81
CA PRO A 50 -4.72 -9.29 -9.74
C PRO A 50 -4.42 -8.37 -10.94
N ASN A 51 -5.39 -7.55 -11.36
CA ASN A 51 -5.21 -6.59 -12.43
C ASN A 51 -4.44 -5.34 -11.95
N LYS A 52 -3.14 -5.33 -12.24
CA LYS A 52 -2.21 -4.25 -11.87
C LYS A 52 -2.47 -2.92 -12.57
N THR A 53 -3.28 -2.89 -13.62
CA THR A 53 -3.67 -1.62 -14.28
C THR A 53 -4.53 -0.74 -13.37
N LEU A 54 -5.15 -1.31 -12.33
CA LEU A 54 -5.96 -0.57 -11.36
C LEU A 54 -5.12 0.21 -10.35
N HIS A 55 -3.88 -0.23 -10.10
CA HIS A 55 -3.02 0.32 -9.06
C HIS A 55 -2.75 1.82 -9.23
N GLN A 56 -2.62 2.28 -10.48
CA GLN A 56 -2.39 3.69 -10.79
C GLN A 56 -3.55 4.59 -10.34
N TYR A 57 -4.78 4.07 -10.31
CA TYR A 57 -5.94 4.82 -9.85
C TYR A 57 -5.97 4.92 -8.34
N VAL A 58 -5.54 3.86 -7.63
CA VAL A 58 -5.46 3.86 -6.17
C VAL A 58 -4.40 4.87 -5.70
N ILE A 59 -3.17 4.78 -6.22
CA ILE A 59 -2.07 5.62 -5.71
C ILE A 59 -2.24 7.11 -6.05
N ARG A 60 -3.02 7.44 -7.09
CA ARG A 60 -3.36 8.81 -7.48
C ARG A 60 -4.62 9.35 -6.81
N ASN A 61 -5.31 8.55 -5.99
CA ASN A 61 -6.47 9.02 -5.26
C ASN A 61 -6.03 10.10 -4.24
N PRO A 62 -6.66 11.30 -4.23
CA PRO A 62 -6.25 12.42 -3.39
C PRO A 62 -6.43 12.15 -1.88
N HIS A 63 -7.24 11.14 -1.51
CA HIS A 63 -7.50 10.76 -0.13
C HIS A 63 -6.59 9.64 0.38
N VAL A 64 -5.55 9.24 -0.39
CA VAL A 64 -4.54 8.29 0.08
C VAL A 64 -3.78 8.87 1.26
N GLN A 65 -3.78 8.12 2.36
CA GLN A 65 -3.07 8.47 3.58
C GLN A 65 -1.69 7.82 3.65
N LEU A 66 -0.82 8.37 4.50
CA LEU A 66 0.58 7.93 4.62
C LEU A 66 0.74 6.50 5.13
N ASP A 67 -0.20 6.02 5.94
CA ASP A 67 -0.21 4.63 6.40
C ASP A 67 -0.56 3.67 5.26
N GLU A 68 -1.49 4.04 4.37
CA GLU A 68 -1.75 3.31 3.12
C GLU A 68 -0.50 3.29 2.24
N VAL A 69 0.20 4.42 2.09
CA VAL A 69 1.46 4.49 1.33
C VAL A 69 2.50 3.53 1.90
N GLY A 70 2.66 3.51 3.23
CA GLY A 70 3.56 2.57 3.90
C GLY A 70 3.17 1.11 3.66
N GLN A 71 1.88 0.78 3.70
CA GLN A 71 1.40 -0.56 3.37
C GLN A 71 1.70 -0.92 1.92
N MET A 72 1.39 -0.04 0.97
CA MET A 72 1.67 -0.25 -0.46
C MET A 72 3.16 -0.45 -0.74
N ALA A 73 4.02 0.34 -0.09
CA ALA A 73 5.47 0.22 -0.21
C ALA A 73 6.02 -1.13 0.28
N ARG A 74 5.36 -1.78 1.26
CA ARG A 74 5.73 -3.10 1.77
C ARG A 74 5.22 -4.26 0.90
N MET A 75 4.17 -4.04 0.10
CA MET A 75 3.52 -5.10 -0.66
C MET A 75 4.37 -5.52 -1.88
N THR A 76 4.70 -6.80 -1.94
CA THR A 76 5.41 -7.41 -3.09
C THR A 76 4.50 -7.64 -4.31
N ALA A 77 3.17 -7.63 -4.09
CA ALA A 77 2.15 -7.76 -5.13
C ALA A 77 1.83 -6.43 -5.84
N VAL A 78 2.37 -5.31 -5.35
CA VAL A 78 2.18 -3.99 -5.95
C VAL A 78 3.09 -3.84 -7.20
N SER A 79 2.63 -3.08 -8.18
CA SER A 79 3.39 -2.86 -9.41
C SER A 79 4.59 -1.95 -9.17
N PRO A 80 5.71 -2.14 -9.91
CA PRO A 80 6.88 -1.26 -9.81
C PRO A 80 6.56 0.22 -10.05
N ASP A 81 5.56 0.54 -10.88
CA ASP A 81 5.14 1.92 -11.15
C ASP A 81 4.58 2.63 -9.92
N VAL A 82 3.87 1.92 -9.04
CA VAL A 82 3.42 2.49 -7.76
C VAL A 82 4.62 2.78 -6.86
N LEU A 83 5.59 1.85 -6.79
CA LEU A 83 6.79 2.06 -5.98
C LEU A 83 7.64 3.21 -6.51
N LYS A 84 7.70 3.37 -7.84
CA LYS A 84 8.29 4.54 -8.48
C LYS A 84 7.57 5.82 -8.10
N PHE A 85 6.24 5.86 -8.24
CA PHE A 85 5.44 7.02 -7.86
C PHE A 85 5.63 7.42 -6.39
N ILE A 86 5.70 6.43 -5.49
CA ILE A 86 6.01 6.68 -4.06
C ILE A 86 7.43 7.23 -3.89
N SER A 87 8.41 6.71 -4.62
CA SER A 87 9.82 7.15 -4.57
C SER A 87 10.08 8.53 -5.20
N ASP A 88 9.14 9.03 -6.01
CA ASP A 88 9.19 10.36 -6.61
C ASP A 88 8.61 11.43 -5.68
N LYS A 89 7.71 11.05 -4.76
CA LYS A 89 7.10 11.94 -3.75
C LYS A 89 7.96 12.07 -2.50
N ARG A 90 8.74 13.15 -2.43
CA ARG A 90 9.64 13.45 -1.30
C ARG A 90 8.91 13.52 0.03
N GLU A 91 7.70 14.07 0.05
CA GLU A 91 6.88 14.16 1.26
C GLU A 91 6.54 12.78 1.87
N TRP A 92 6.58 11.71 1.07
CA TRP A 92 6.29 10.35 1.53
C TRP A 92 7.55 9.62 2.00
N TYR A 93 8.59 9.55 1.16
CA TYR A 93 9.80 8.79 1.53
C TYR A 93 10.68 9.48 2.57
N GLN A 94 10.43 10.75 2.92
CA GLN A 94 11.09 11.38 4.08
C GLN A 94 10.76 10.68 5.39
N ARG A 95 9.65 9.92 5.46
CA ARG A 95 9.31 9.09 6.61
C ARG A 95 10.20 7.85 6.63
N PRO A 96 10.97 7.60 7.70
CA PRO A 96 11.89 6.47 7.75
C PRO A 96 11.23 5.11 7.52
N GLU A 97 9.98 4.95 7.95
CA GLU A 97 9.22 3.72 7.76
C GLU A 97 8.87 3.45 6.28
N ILE A 98 8.52 4.49 5.52
CA ILE A 98 8.22 4.39 4.09
C ILE A 98 9.52 4.18 3.32
N ALA A 99 10.59 4.92 3.65
CA ALA A 99 11.91 4.71 3.06
C ALA A 99 12.40 3.26 3.27
N ALA A 100 12.32 2.75 4.50
CA ALA A 100 12.72 1.38 4.81
C ALA A 100 11.86 0.34 4.06
N ALA A 101 10.55 0.58 3.95
CA ALA A 101 9.65 -0.28 3.17
C ALA A 101 10.04 -0.33 1.69
N LEU A 102 10.27 0.83 1.06
CA LEU A 102 10.73 0.92 -0.33
C LEU A 102 12.06 0.18 -0.54
N VAL A 103 13.04 0.38 0.36
CA VAL A 103 14.37 -0.22 0.25
C VAL A 103 14.32 -1.75 0.34
N ARG A 104 13.43 -2.28 1.19
CA ARG A 104 13.27 -3.72 1.39
C ARG A 104 12.41 -4.39 0.33
N ASN A 105 11.57 -3.64 -0.36
CA ASN A 105 10.70 -4.24 -1.35
C ASN A 105 11.52 -4.67 -2.59
N PRO A 106 11.53 -5.97 -2.95
CA PRO A 106 12.31 -6.46 -4.08
C PRO A 106 11.82 -5.92 -5.44
N ARG A 107 10.59 -5.41 -5.50
CA ARG A 107 10.01 -4.77 -6.69
C ARG A 107 10.44 -3.32 -6.87
N THR A 108 11.04 -2.69 -5.85
CA THR A 108 11.58 -1.34 -5.98
C THR A 108 12.84 -1.38 -6.85
N PRO A 109 12.91 -0.58 -7.93
CA PRO A 109 14.12 -0.45 -8.72
C PRO A 109 15.31 -0.01 -7.86
N VAL A 110 16.48 -0.64 -8.04
CA VAL A 110 17.69 -0.36 -7.24
C VAL A 110 18.04 1.14 -7.19
N PRO A 111 18.01 1.90 -8.30
CA PRO A 111 18.36 3.32 -8.27
C PRO A 111 17.45 4.12 -7.32
N LEU A 112 16.16 3.77 -7.27
CA LEU A 112 15.18 4.42 -6.40
C LEU A 112 15.38 4.00 -4.94
N ALA A 113 15.62 2.71 -4.68
CA ALA A 113 15.94 2.24 -3.34
C ALA A 113 17.21 2.94 -2.79
N VAL A 114 18.26 3.06 -3.62
CA VAL A 114 19.50 3.74 -3.24
C VAL A 114 19.29 5.24 -3.01
N LYS A 115 18.44 5.90 -3.82
CA LYS A 115 18.04 7.31 -3.62
C LYS A 115 17.43 7.52 -2.22
N VAL A 116 16.50 6.65 -1.81
CA VAL A 116 15.77 6.82 -0.54
C VAL A 116 16.52 6.29 0.69
N LEU A 117 17.61 5.53 0.53
CA LEU A 117 18.42 5.00 1.65
C LEU A 117 18.83 6.06 2.68
N ARG A 118 19.08 7.30 2.24
CA ARG A 118 19.47 8.41 3.11
C ARG A 118 18.40 8.85 4.11
N HIS A 119 17.15 8.44 3.87
CA HIS A 119 16.00 8.74 4.73
C HIS A 119 15.64 7.58 5.67
N VAL A 120 16.35 6.46 5.58
CA VAL A 120 16.17 5.34 6.50
C VAL A 120 16.80 5.66 7.85
N SER A 121 16.20 5.18 8.95
CA SER A 121 16.76 5.38 10.29
C SER A 121 18.13 4.72 10.43
N LYS A 122 18.99 5.27 11.29
CA LYS A 122 20.37 4.75 11.48
C LYS A 122 20.37 3.27 11.88
N ASN A 123 19.44 2.86 12.75
CA ASN A 123 19.30 1.46 13.17
C ASN A 123 18.97 0.55 11.99
N GLU A 124 18.03 0.96 11.14
CA GLU A 124 17.65 0.16 9.98
C GLU A 124 18.70 0.16 8.88
N LEU A 125 19.39 1.27 8.69
CA LEU A 125 20.50 1.36 7.75
C LEU A 125 21.61 0.35 8.08
N ARG A 126 21.92 0.15 9.38
CA ARG A 126 22.86 -0.90 9.82
C ARG A 126 22.37 -2.31 9.48
N GLN A 127 21.07 -2.59 9.59
CA GLN A 127 20.51 -3.89 9.23
C GLN A 127 20.54 -4.14 7.72
N ILE A 128 20.21 -3.13 6.93
CA ILE A 128 20.28 -3.16 5.47
C ILE A 128 21.72 -3.35 5.00
N ALA A 129 22.69 -2.70 5.65
CA ALA A 129 24.12 -2.84 5.35
C ALA A 129 24.66 -4.26 5.56
N LYS A 130 24.06 -5.03 6.49
CA LYS A 130 24.34 -6.46 6.70
C LYS A 130 23.75 -7.38 5.63
N GLY A 131 22.88 -6.85 4.75
CA GLY A 131 22.25 -7.61 3.67
C GLY A 131 20.91 -8.24 4.04
N ASN A 132 20.35 -7.93 5.21
CA ASN A 132 19.11 -8.55 5.69
C ASN A 132 17.90 -8.14 4.83
N GLY A 133 17.47 -9.05 3.94
CA GLY A 133 16.27 -8.89 3.13
C GLY A 133 16.39 -7.85 2.01
N VAL A 134 17.59 -7.57 1.52
CA VAL A 134 17.84 -6.60 0.44
C VAL A 134 18.84 -7.12 -0.59
N ARG A 135 18.80 -6.53 -1.79
CA ARG A 135 19.74 -6.84 -2.88
C ARG A 135 21.15 -6.36 -2.53
N SER A 136 22.19 -7.08 -2.98
CA SER A 136 23.61 -6.79 -2.68
C SER A 136 24.05 -5.36 -3.03
N ALA A 137 23.53 -4.80 -4.13
CA ALA A 137 23.80 -3.42 -4.52
C ALA A 137 23.29 -2.40 -3.49
N ILE A 138 22.11 -2.64 -2.91
CA ILE A 138 21.50 -1.80 -1.88
C ILE A 138 22.30 -1.92 -0.58
N ALA A 139 22.65 -3.14 -0.16
CA ALA A 139 23.49 -3.37 1.02
C ALA A 139 24.86 -2.69 0.91
N SER A 140 25.47 -2.74 -0.28
CA SER A 140 26.74 -2.06 -0.57
C SER A 140 26.62 -0.54 -0.48
N ALA A 141 25.53 0.03 -1.01
CA ALA A 141 25.26 1.46 -0.90
C ALA A 141 25.02 1.88 0.57
N ALA A 142 24.30 1.07 1.34
CA ALA A 142 24.08 1.32 2.77
C ALA A 142 25.40 1.29 3.57
N ARG A 143 26.30 0.33 3.32
CA ARG A 143 27.64 0.30 3.92
C ARG A 143 28.43 1.57 3.64
N LYS A 144 28.42 2.05 2.39
CA LYS A 144 29.10 3.31 2.02
C LYS A 144 28.53 4.53 2.74
N LEU A 145 27.23 4.56 3.03
CA LEU A 145 26.60 5.65 3.79
C LEU A 145 26.94 5.63 5.28
N LEU A 146 27.21 4.46 5.88
CA LEU A 146 27.60 4.35 7.30
C LEU A 146 29.05 4.70 7.56
N LEU A 147 29.91 4.63 6.53
CA LEU A 147 31.33 4.98 6.60
C LEU A 147 31.60 6.47 6.38
N ARG A 148 30.57 7.24 6.01
CA ARG A 148 30.61 8.70 5.88
C ARG A 148 30.11 9.34 7.16
#